data_AF-A0A935B535-F1
#
_entry.id   AF-A0A935B535-F1
#
_cell.length_a   1.000
_cell.length_b   1.000
_cell.length_c   1.000
_cell.angle_alpha   90.00
_cell.angle_beta   90.00
_cell.angle_gamma   90.00
#
_symmetry.space_group_name_H-M   'P 1'
#
loop_
_entity.id
_entity.type
_entity.pdbx_description
1 polymer ?
#
loop_
_entity_poly.entity_id
_entity_poly.type
_entity_poly.pdbx_seq_one_letter_code
_entity_poly.pdbx_strand_id
1 'polypeptide(L)'
;MKYGVWLVRLIFASWMIPAGVNHFVRLFPQPMGNQPLSQELITALIDSNIFDLVKTVELVAGVMVLSSSWTPLGLLICLPVSFCVFWWDAPLEGFGSRAALFGYSVLACNLLLCLAYIRSYRSMFALRSLPEGRRRQLVLAGRVVFGLWMLANGLNHFVYPMWDIPAGHGSLATQLMAAFSHSGLFSVAMLIQMVGGALILVGVFVPAALCVVMPVSTCALYWSVVLDHDPQLAVLAVVAFALNGLLMLAHLPFYRGALEKHALSLGESRERPTFASVYALVGARTARGAYVAALITLLVAVWFYAHLVTGRTALYCMLVLLIPGIILLNGRLRDMGQGASLLILPASLLLTAFGIWLKLVEPVGWLGNAVPGTALVVAATIAAWGCIAPSRAARY
;
A
#
# COMPACT_ATOMS: atom_id res chain seq x y z
N MET A 1 -6.85 -7.88 19.80
CA MET A 1 -6.04 -7.97 18.56
C MET A 1 -6.72 -7.32 17.36
N LYS A 2 -7.94 -7.72 16.93
CA LYS A 2 -8.55 -7.19 15.68
C LYS A 2 -8.62 -5.67 15.56
N TYR A 3 -9.00 -4.95 16.62
CA TYR A 3 -9.08 -3.48 16.59
C TYR A 3 -7.71 -2.80 16.43
N GLY A 4 -6.63 -3.42 16.94
CA GLY A 4 -5.26 -2.96 16.68
C GLY A 4 -4.90 -3.12 15.21
N VAL A 5 -5.27 -4.24 14.58
CA VAL A 5 -5.09 -4.43 13.12
C VAL A 5 -5.92 -3.41 12.34
N TRP A 6 -7.15 -3.13 12.76
CA TRP A 6 -8.00 -2.11 12.13
C TRP A 6 -7.41 -0.71 12.25
N LEU A 7 -6.82 -0.36 13.40
CA LEU A 7 -6.11 0.91 13.58
C LEU A 7 -4.95 1.05 12.61
N VAL A 8 -4.04 0.07 12.56
CA VAL A 8 -2.89 0.07 11.64
C VAL A 8 -3.37 0.17 10.19
N ARG A 9 -4.47 -0.51 9.86
CA ARG A 9 -5.07 -0.47 8.53
C ARG A 9 -5.61 0.90 8.14
N LEU A 10 -6.31 1.57 9.07
CA LEU A 10 -6.83 2.92 8.86
C LEU A 10 -5.69 3.93 8.69
N ILE A 11 -4.64 3.84 9.50
CA ILE A 11 -3.43 4.66 9.36
C ILE A 11 -2.78 4.37 8.00
N PHE A 12 -2.46 3.12 7.69
CA PHE A 12 -1.79 2.78 6.44
C PHE A 12 -2.56 3.28 5.19
N ALA A 13 -3.85 3.00 5.10
CA ALA A 13 -4.64 3.41 3.93
C ALA A 13 -4.81 4.94 3.83
N SER A 14 -4.97 5.62 4.97
CA SER A 14 -5.12 7.09 4.99
C SER A 14 -3.85 7.82 4.64
N TRP A 15 -2.68 7.19 4.80
CA TRP A 15 -1.41 7.70 4.29
C TRP A 15 -1.24 7.44 2.79
N MET A 16 -1.48 6.19 2.36
CA MET A 16 -1.23 5.75 0.99
C MET A 16 -2.08 6.47 -0.06
N ILE A 17 -3.36 6.72 0.25
CA ILE A 17 -4.29 7.36 -0.70
C ILE A 17 -3.84 8.80 -1.03
N PRO A 18 -3.67 9.72 -0.06
CA PRO A 18 -3.21 11.06 -0.36
C PRO A 18 -1.78 11.10 -0.90
N ALA A 19 -0.89 10.21 -0.45
CA ALA A 19 0.48 10.13 -0.96
C ALA A 19 0.50 9.80 -2.46
N GLY A 20 -0.33 8.86 -2.91
CA GLY A 20 -0.49 8.51 -4.31
C GLY A 20 -1.22 9.59 -5.12
N VAL A 21 -2.31 10.16 -4.59
CA VAL A 21 -3.05 11.25 -5.27
C VAL A 21 -2.20 12.50 -5.44
N ASN A 22 -1.34 12.84 -4.46
CA ASN A 22 -0.54 14.06 -4.46
C ASN A 22 0.31 14.25 -5.72
N HIS A 23 0.75 13.15 -6.32
CA HIS A 23 1.57 13.17 -7.52
C HIS A 23 0.79 13.62 -8.76
N PHE A 24 -0.44 13.12 -8.92
CA PHE A 24 -1.30 13.43 -10.07
C PHE A 24 -2.08 14.74 -9.87
N VAL A 25 -2.40 15.04 -8.61
CA VAL A 25 -3.10 16.27 -8.21
C VAL A 25 -2.31 16.84 -7.06
N ARG A 26 -1.65 17.99 -7.26
CA ARG A 26 -0.74 18.59 -6.27
C ARG A 26 -1.48 19.06 -5.02
N LEU A 27 -1.67 18.15 -4.06
CA LEU A 27 -2.35 18.39 -2.78
C LEU A 27 -1.45 19.18 -1.81
N PHE A 28 -0.15 18.87 -1.82
CA PHE A 28 0.92 19.48 -1.04
C PHE A 28 2.27 19.38 -1.80
N PRO A 29 3.28 20.20 -1.44
CA PRO A 29 4.59 20.12 -2.08
C PRO A 29 5.20 18.70 -1.95
N GLN A 30 5.67 18.15 -3.07
CA GLN A 30 6.39 16.87 -3.08
C GLN A 30 7.69 17.01 -2.26
N PRO A 31 7.92 16.16 -1.26
CA PRO A 31 9.19 16.16 -0.53
C PRO A 31 10.33 15.76 -1.47
N MET A 32 11.36 16.62 -1.55
CA MET A 32 12.56 16.35 -2.35
C MET A 32 13.73 15.81 -1.52
N GLY A 33 13.61 15.80 -0.20
CA GLY A 33 14.71 15.43 0.70
C GLY A 33 15.69 16.58 0.94
N ASN A 34 16.52 16.43 1.96
CA ASN A 34 17.54 17.41 2.35
C ASN A 34 18.97 16.90 2.13
N GLN A 35 19.14 15.62 1.84
CA GLN A 35 20.45 15.01 1.56
C GLN A 35 20.71 14.90 0.05
N PRO A 36 21.97 14.98 -0.40
CA PRO A 36 22.29 14.87 -1.83
C PRO A 36 21.81 13.56 -2.47
N LEU A 37 22.01 12.41 -1.80
CA LEU A 37 21.63 11.10 -2.34
C LEU A 37 20.11 10.89 -2.41
N SER A 38 19.36 11.40 -1.43
CA SER A 38 17.90 11.33 -1.44
C SER A 38 17.32 12.23 -2.54
N GLN A 39 17.89 13.44 -2.72
CA GLN A 39 17.54 14.36 -3.81
C GLN A 39 17.85 13.78 -5.19
N GLU A 40 19.03 13.18 -5.35
CA GLU A 40 19.42 12.50 -6.60
C GLU A 40 18.42 11.39 -6.95
N LEU A 41 18.13 10.51 -5.99
CA LEU A 41 17.22 9.39 -6.23
C LEU A 41 15.81 9.87 -6.56
N ILE A 42 15.22 10.78 -5.77
CA ILE A 42 13.84 11.21 -6.03
C ILE A 42 13.73 11.98 -7.35
N THR A 43 14.73 12.79 -7.69
CA THR A 43 14.76 13.52 -8.96
C THR A 43 14.84 12.55 -10.13
N ALA A 44 15.73 11.56 -10.08
CA ALA A 44 15.83 10.54 -11.13
C ALA A 44 14.53 9.72 -11.28
N LEU A 45 13.84 9.39 -10.17
CA LEU A 45 12.56 8.69 -10.22
C LEU A 45 11.46 9.54 -10.90
N ILE A 46 11.44 10.85 -10.63
CA ILE A 46 10.49 11.80 -11.21
C ILE A 46 10.80 12.03 -12.69
N ASP A 47 12.04 12.37 -13.04
CA ASP A 47 12.46 12.68 -14.41
C ASP A 47 12.26 11.48 -15.35
N SER A 48 12.46 10.26 -14.83
CA SER A 48 12.23 9.03 -15.59
C SER A 48 10.77 8.58 -15.64
N ASN A 49 9.84 9.27 -14.98
CA ASN A 49 8.42 8.90 -14.81
C ASN A 49 8.15 7.53 -14.13
N ILE A 50 9.18 6.83 -13.63
CA ILE A 50 8.93 5.60 -12.85
C ILE A 50 8.23 5.90 -11.52
N PHE A 51 8.35 7.14 -11.02
CA PHE A 51 7.62 7.59 -9.84
C PHE A 51 6.09 7.59 -10.04
N ASP A 52 5.60 7.76 -11.27
CA ASP A 52 4.17 7.64 -11.61
C ASP A 52 3.64 6.26 -11.26
N LEU A 53 4.42 5.21 -11.56
CA LEU A 53 4.08 3.82 -11.23
C LEU A 53 4.06 3.61 -9.72
N VAL A 54 5.06 4.13 -9.01
CA VAL A 54 5.13 4.07 -7.54
C VAL A 54 3.88 4.68 -6.92
N LYS A 55 3.51 5.89 -7.36
CA LYS A 55 2.36 6.64 -6.84
C LYS A 55 1.03 6.01 -7.20
N THR A 56 0.93 5.41 -8.39
CA THR A 56 -0.21 4.59 -8.79
C THR A 56 -0.38 3.39 -7.86
N VAL A 57 0.71 2.68 -7.54
CA VAL A 57 0.68 1.53 -6.62
C VAL A 57 0.28 1.94 -5.21
N GLU A 58 0.79 3.06 -4.67
CA GLU A 58 0.36 3.60 -3.37
C GLU A 58 -1.16 3.83 -3.35
N LEU A 59 -1.68 4.54 -4.35
CA LEU A 59 -3.11 4.87 -4.45
C LEU A 59 -3.97 3.61 -4.54
N VAL A 60 -3.64 2.71 -5.48
CA VAL A 60 -4.40 1.47 -5.71
C VAL A 60 -4.38 0.58 -4.47
N ALA A 61 -3.21 0.39 -3.86
CA ALA A 61 -3.08 -0.40 -2.63
C ALA A 61 -3.85 0.23 -1.46
N GLY A 62 -3.75 1.55 -1.29
CA GLY A 62 -4.50 2.30 -0.27
C GLY A 62 -6.02 2.08 -0.42
N VAL A 63 -6.55 2.17 -1.64
CA VAL A 63 -7.97 1.92 -1.93
C VAL A 63 -8.35 0.45 -1.69
N MET A 64 -7.52 -0.50 -2.10
CA MET A 64 -7.78 -1.94 -1.85
C MET A 64 -7.82 -2.25 -0.35
N VAL A 65 -6.92 -1.64 0.42
CA VAL A 65 -6.86 -1.79 1.88
C VAL A 65 -8.03 -1.08 2.56
N LEU A 66 -8.42 0.14 2.16
CA LEU A 66 -9.55 0.85 2.78
C LEU A 66 -10.90 0.18 2.47
N SER A 67 -11.10 -0.24 1.22
CA SER A 67 -12.37 -0.87 0.77
C SER A 67 -12.52 -2.33 1.19
N SER A 68 -11.46 -2.95 1.71
CA SER A 68 -11.45 -4.37 2.04
C SER A 68 -11.66 -5.32 0.88
N SER A 69 -11.52 -4.86 -0.36
CA SER A 69 -11.82 -5.66 -1.53
C SER A 69 -10.73 -6.66 -1.86
N TRP A 70 -9.45 -6.32 -1.68
CA TRP A 70 -8.31 -7.20 -1.97
C TRP A 70 -7.11 -6.85 -1.09
N THR A 71 -7.36 -6.69 0.21
CA THR A 71 -6.36 -6.21 1.17
C THR A 71 -5.03 -6.96 1.08
N PRO A 72 -4.99 -8.31 1.06
CA PRO A 72 -3.70 -9.01 1.05
C PRO A 72 -2.90 -8.73 -0.23
N LEU A 73 -3.54 -8.76 -1.41
CA LEU A 73 -2.89 -8.38 -2.67
C LEU A 73 -2.39 -6.93 -2.62
N GLY A 74 -3.22 -6.00 -2.13
CA GLY A 74 -2.86 -4.58 -1.99
C GLY A 74 -1.60 -4.38 -1.12
N LEU A 75 -1.48 -5.12 -0.03
CA LEU A 75 -0.29 -5.09 0.83
C LEU A 75 0.95 -5.65 0.11
N LEU A 76 0.82 -6.79 -0.59
CA LEU A 76 1.93 -7.40 -1.33
C LEU A 76 2.47 -6.49 -2.44
N ILE A 77 1.59 -5.89 -3.26
CA ILE A 77 2.03 -5.01 -4.35
C ILE A 77 2.66 -3.72 -3.82
N CYS A 78 2.24 -3.26 -2.64
CA CYS A 78 2.76 -2.04 -2.01
C CYS A 78 3.99 -2.28 -1.14
N LEU A 79 4.33 -3.54 -0.83
CA LEU A 79 5.52 -3.88 -0.06
C LEU A 79 6.83 -3.33 -0.67
N PRO A 80 7.14 -3.52 -1.97
CA PRO A 80 8.33 -2.92 -2.58
C PRO A 80 8.33 -1.39 -2.51
N VAL A 81 7.17 -0.75 -2.70
CA VAL A 81 7.02 0.70 -2.58
C VAL A 81 7.27 1.17 -1.13
N SER A 82 6.69 0.47 -0.16
CA SER A 82 6.88 0.76 1.27
C SER A 82 8.36 0.61 1.67
N PHE A 83 9.06 -0.36 1.09
CA PHE A 83 10.50 -0.50 1.27
C PHE A 83 11.29 0.65 0.63
N CYS A 84 10.95 1.08 -0.60
CA CYS A 84 11.59 2.24 -1.23
C CYS A 84 11.38 3.52 -0.44
N VAL A 85 10.17 3.74 0.10
CA VAL A 85 9.87 4.87 1.01
C VAL A 85 10.75 4.80 2.25
N PHE A 86 10.82 3.63 2.92
CA PHE A 86 11.73 3.42 4.04
C PHE A 86 13.19 3.68 3.68
N TRP A 87 13.66 3.17 2.53
CA TRP A 87 15.04 3.33 2.10
C TRP A 87 15.41 4.80 1.87
N TRP A 88 14.49 5.54 1.27
CA TRP A 88 14.66 6.97 1.02
C TRP A 88 14.59 7.79 2.33
N ASP A 89 13.57 7.56 3.16
CA ASP A 89 13.31 8.32 4.38
C ASP A 89 14.31 8.04 5.51
N ALA A 90 14.88 6.83 5.60
CA ALA A 90 15.76 6.42 6.69
C ALA A 90 17.23 6.33 6.26
N PRO A 91 17.70 5.35 5.46
CA PRO A 91 19.10 5.33 5.01
C PRO A 91 19.58 6.61 4.31
N LEU A 92 18.81 7.15 3.34
CA LEU A 92 19.30 8.26 2.50
C LEU A 92 19.15 9.64 3.17
N GLU A 93 18.05 9.89 3.87
CA GLU A 93 17.88 11.13 4.67
C GLU A 93 18.60 11.10 6.03
N GLY A 94 18.94 9.90 6.52
CA GLY A 94 19.57 9.63 7.81
C GLY A 94 18.60 8.97 8.81
N PHE A 95 19.03 7.89 9.46
CA PHE A 95 18.18 7.05 10.33
C PHE A 95 17.52 7.77 11.52
N GLY A 96 18.09 8.90 11.96
CA GLY A 96 17.56 9.77 13.01
C GLY A 96 16.81 11.00 12.51
N SER A 97 16.64 11.15 11.20
CA SER A 97 15.92 12.27 10.60
C SER A 97 14.43 12.21 10.93
N ARG A 98 13.73 13.34 10.80
CA ARG A 98 12.27 13.36 10.91
C ARG A 98 11.60 12.53 9.80
N ALA A 99 12.22 12.49 8.61
CA ALA A 99 11.76 11.68 7.48
C ALA A 99 11.74 10.19 7.86
N ALA A 100 12.76 9.71 8.56
CA ALA A 100 12.90 8.31 8.95
C ALA A 100 11.68 7.79 9.73
N LEU A 101 11.04 8.62 10.56
CA LEU A 101 9.81 8.25 11.27
C LEU A 101 8.67 7.86 10.31
N PHE A 102 8.53 8.54 9.18
CA PHE A 102 7.54 8.21 8.15
C PHE A 102 7.93 6.92 7.43
N GLY A 103 9.20 6.77 7.04
CA GLY A 103 9.73 5.55 6.43
C GLY A 103 9.52 4.31 7.29
N TYR A 104 9.90 4.37 8.57
CA TYR A 104 9.65 3.30 9.54
C TYR A 104 8.17 3.01 9.68
N SER A 105 7.33 4.04 9.80
CA SER A 105 5.89 3.87 10.01
C SER A 105 5.23 3.19 8.81
N VAL A 106 5.56 3.61 7.60
CA VAL A 106 5.03 3.04 6.35
C VAL A 106 5.40 1.56 6.23
N LEU A 107 6.69 1.24 6.35
CA LEU A 107 7.15 -0.14 6.22
C LEU A 107 6.64 -1.01 7.38
N ALA A 108 6.68 -0.52 8.62
CA ALA A 108 6.17 -1.26 9.78
C ALA A 108 4.67 -1.52 9.67
N CYS A 109 3.87 -0.53 9.25
CA CYS A 109 2.44 -0.73 9.03
C CYS A 109 2.18 -1.78 7.94
N ASN A 110 2.89 -1.72 6.81
CA ASN A 110 2.74 -2.70 5.74
C ASN A 110 3.10 -4.12 6.22
N LEU A 111 4.24 -4.28 6.91
CA LEU A 111 4.69 -5.57 7.44
C LEU A 111 3.76 -6.13 8.52
N LEU A 112 3.32 -5.30 9.48
CA LEU A 112 2.37 -5.71 10.51
C LEU A 112 1.04 -6.15 9.91
N LEU A 113 0.56 -5.46 8.88
CA LEU A 113 -0.64 -5.86 8.15
C LEU A 113 -0.39 -7.16 7.36
N CYS A 114 0.75 -7.31 6.69
CA CYS A 114 1.11 -8.57 6.05
C CYS A 114 1.08 -9.75 7.05
N LEU A 115 1.66 -9.57 8.24
CA LEU A 115 1.61 -10.57 9.31
C LEU A 115 0.18 -10.81 9.81
N ALA A 116 -0.64 -9.77 9.93
CA ALA A 116 -2.05 -9.91 10.29
C ALA A 116 -2.86 -10.72 9.26
N TYR A 117 -2.43 -10.74 7.99
CA TYR A 117 -3.01 -11.53 6.90
C TYR A 117 -2.20 -12.79 6.55
N ILE A 118 -1.29 -13.27 7.43
CA ILE A 118 -0.39 -14.40 7.13
C ILE A 118 -1.10 -15.66 6.64
N ARG A 119 -2.34 -15.90 7.10
CA ARG A 119 -3.17 -17.03 6.64
C ARG A 119 -3.45 -16.98 5.14
N SER A 120 -3.62 -15.77 4.59
CA SER A 120 -3.84 -15.51 3.17
C SER A 120 -2.61 -15.83 2.31
N TYR A 121 -1.42 -15.80 2.91
CA TYR A 121 -0.15 -16.03 2.22
C TYR A 121 0.41 -17.44 2.44
N ARG A 122 -0.19 -18.24 3.32
CA ARG A 122 0.37 -19.54 3.75
C ARG A 122 0.73 -20.45 2.57
N SER A 123 -0.10 -20.49 1.52
CA SER A 123 0.15 -21.28 0.32
C SER A 123 1.37 -20.80 -0.48
N MET A 124 1.70 -19.51 -0.45
CA MET A 124 2.87 -18.97 -1.15
C MET A 124 4.20 -19.49 -0.55
N PHE A 125 4.18 -19.90 0.72
CA PHE A 125 5.32 -20.47 1.43
C PHE A 125 5.32 -22.02 1.42
N ALA A 126 4.81 -22.64 0.37
CA ALA A 126 4.94 -24.09 0.19
C ALA A 126 6.41 -24.49 -0.09
N LEU A 127 6.92 -25.50 0.63
CA LEU A 127 8.29 -26.02 0.44
C LEU A 127 8.52 -26.70 -0.91
N ARG A 128 7.45 -27.20 -1.54
CA ARG A 128 7.47 -27.81 -2.87
C ARG A 128 6.21 -27.41 -3.62
N SER A 129 6.27 -26.32 -4.35
CA SER A 129 5.19 -25.91 -5.24
C SER A 129 5.49 -26.45 -6.65
N LEU A 130 4.87 -27.58 -6.99
CA LEU A 130 4.86 -28.07 -8.36
C LEU A 130 3.45 -27.84 -8.92
N PRO A 131 3.32 -27.22 -10.10
CA PRO A 131 2.05 -27.20 -10.79
C PRO A 131 1.64 -28.63 -11.18
N GLU A 132 0.35 -28.92 -11.05
CA GLU A 132 -0.23 -30.20 -11.44
C GLU A 132 -0.49 -30.26 -12.97
N GLY A 133 -0.47 -31.48 -13.53
CA GLY A 133 -0.92 -31.75 -14.89
C GLY A 133 0.13 -31.64 -16.02
N ARG A 134 -0.38 -31.61 -17.27
CA ARG A 134 0.40 -31.80 -18.52
C ARG A 134 1.48 -30.73 -18.76
N ARG A 135 1.37 -29.56 -18.13
CA ARG A 135 2.32 -28.43 -18.28
C ARG A 135 3.49 -28.46 -17.28
N ARG A 136 3.57 -29.49 -16.42
CA ARG A 136 4.59 -29.59 -15.37
C ARG A 136 6.02 -29.45 -15.89
N GLN A 137 6.36 -30.11 -17.01
CA GLN A 137 7.70 -30.05 -17.58
C GLN A 137 8.06 -28.65 -18.08
N LEU A 138 7.13 -27.95 -18.74
CA LEU A 138 7.35 -26.57 -19.21
C LEU A 138 7.57 -25.62 -18.04
N VAL A 139 6.79 -25.76 -16.96
CA VAL A 139 6.98 -24.90 -15.78
C VAL A 139 8.29 -25.22 -15.07
N LEU A 140 8.71 -26.48 -15.00
CA LEU A 140 10.01 -26.86 -14.46
C LEU A 140 11.15 -26.26 -15.29
N ALA A 141 11.10 -26.37 -16.61
CA ALA A 141 12.08 -25.75 -17.50
C ALA A 141 12.12 -24.22 -17.31
N GLY A 142 10.96 -23.56 -17.31
CA GLY A 142 10.85 -22.12 -17.08
C GLY A 142 11.42 -21.70 -15.72
N ARG A 143 11.18 -22.48 -14.66
CA ARG A 143 11.74 -22.24 -13.33
C ARG A 143 13.26 -22.37 -13.31
N VAL A 144 13.81 -23.40 -13.95
CA VAL A 144 15.27 -23.58 -14.00
C VAL A 144 15.92 -22.43 -14.77
N VAL A 145 15.40 -22.09 -15.95
CA VAL A 145 15.91 -20.98 -16.76
C VAL A 145 15.83 -19.65 -16.02
N PHE A 146 14.65 -19.31 -15.47
CA PHE A 146 14.45 -18.05 -14.76
C PHE A 146 15.25 -17.98 -13.46
N GLY A 147 15.23 -19.06 -12.68
CA GLY A 147 15.94 -19.13 -11.40
C GLY A 147 17.45 -19.03 -11.58
N LEU A 148 18.01 -19.73 -12.58
CA LEU A 148 19.44 -19.64 -12.92
C LEU A 148 19.81 -18.24 -13.37
N TRP A 149 18.99 -17.61 -14.22
CA TRP A 149 19.23 -16.24 -14.68
C TRP A 149 19.27 -15.24 -13.52
N MET A 150 18.23 -15.22 -12.67
CA MET A 150 18.18 -14.30 -11.52
C MET A 150 19.34 -14.56 -10.54
N LEU A 151 19.67 -15.83 -10.27
CA LEU A 151 20.81 -16.18 -9.43
C LEU A 151 22.12 -15.67 -10.02
N ALA A 152 22.34 -15.87 -11.32
CA ALA A 152 23.57 -15.49 -12.00
C ALA A 152 23.75 -13.96 -12.03
N ASN A 153 22.69 -13.17 -12.24
CA ASN A 153 22.73 -11.71 -12.11
C ASN A 153 23.14 -11.26 -10.70
N GLY A 154 22.58 -11.90 -9.67
CA GLY A 154 22.96 -11.60 -8.30
C GLY A 154 24.42 -11.94 -7.99
N LEU A 155 24.89 -13.11 -8.43
CA LEU A 155 26.29 -13.53 -8.28
C LEU A 155 27.25 -12.65 -9.07
N ASN A 156 26.84 -12.16 -10.25
CA ASN A 156 27.60 -11.22 -11.06
C ASN A 156 27.97 -9.95 -10.26
N HIS A 157 27.03 -9.45 -9.46
CA HIS A 157 27.21 -8.25 -8.66
C HIS A 157 28.03 -8.47 -7.39
N PHE A 158 27.80 -9.57 -6.67
CA PHE A 158 28.37 -9.78 -5.32
C PHE A 158 29.61 -10.67 -5.25
N VAL A 159 29.79 -11.58 -6.20
CA VAL A 159 30.80 -12.64 -6.09
C VAL A 159 31.86 -12.50 -7.17
N TYR A 160 31.46 -12.48 -8.43
CA TYR A 160 32.41 -12.43 -9.55
C TYR A 160 31.77 -11.73 -10.75
N PRO A 161 32.32 -10.59 -11.23
CA PRO A 161 31.81 -9.88 -12.39
C PRO A 161 32.09 -10.69 -13.65
N MET A 162 31.12 -11.50 -14.05
CA MET A 162 31.10 -12.29 -15.28
C MET A 162 30.77 -11.44 -16.51
N TRP A 163 30.01 -10.36 -16.32
CA TRP A 163 29.66 -9.39 -17.36
C TRP A 163 29.45 -7.99 -16.78
N ASP A 164 29.57 -6.99 -17.65
CA ASP A 164 29.37 -5.59 -17.28
C ASP A 164 27.91 -5.31 -16.94
N ILE A 165 27.70 -4.54 -15.87
CA ILE A 165 26.38 -4.03 -15.51
C ILE A 165 26.06 -2.90 -16.50
N PRO A 166 24.94 -2.98 -17.26
CA PRO A 166 24.63 -1.96 -18.24
C PRO A 166 24.33 -0.63 -17.55
N ALA A 167 25.09 0.41 -17.91
CA ALA A 167 24.90 1.77 -17.41
C ALA A 167 23.74 2.49 -18.12
N GLY A 168 23.34 2.01 -19.30
CA GLY A 168 22.40 2.68 -20.19
C GLY A 168 23.06 3.70 -21.11
N HIS A 169 22.48 3.88 -22.28
CA HIS A 169 22.89 4.78 -23.36
C HIS A 169 22.09 6.07 -23.36
N GLY A 170 20.80 6.00 -23.00
CA GLY A 170 19.92 7.17 -22.88
C GLY A 170 20.21 7.97 -21.61
N SER A 171 20.14 9.31 -21.68
CA SER A 171 20.46 10.19 -20.54
C SER A 171 19.64 9.88 -19.28
N LEU A 172 18.33 9.65 -19.43
CA LEU A 172 17.45 9.27 -18.31
C LEU A 172 17.74 7.84 -17.80
N ALA A 173 18.10 6.91 -18.69
CA ALA A 173 18.49 5.56 -18.30
C ALA A 173 19.77 5.57 -17.46
N THR A 174 20.78 6.33 -17.89
CA THR A 174 22.04 6.53 -17.18
C THR A 174 21.82 7.24 -15.85
N GLN A 175 21.02 8.32 -15.82
CA GLN A 175 20.69 9.05 -14.60
C GLN A 175 20.00 8.13 -13.57
N LEU A 176 19.00 7.36 -13.98
CA LEU A 176 18.28 6.46 -13.09
C LEU A 176 19.17 5.31 -12.58
N MET A 177 20.00 4.73 -13.46
CA MET A 177 20.93 3.67 -13.07
C MET A 177 21.99 4.19 -12.09
N ALA A 178 22.56 5.38 -12.35
CA ALA A 178 23.50 6.03 -11.44
C ALA A 178 22.85 6.26 -10.07
N ALA A 179 21.64 6.82 -10.02
CA ALA A 179 20.92 7.04 -8.78
C ALA A 179 20.63 5.74 -8.01
N PHE A 180 20.26 4.66 -8.69
CA PHE A 180 20.08 3.35 -8.04
C PHE A 180 21.40 2.76 -7.52
N SER A 181 22.49 2.97 -8.23
CA SER A 181 23.83 2.52 -7.82
C SER A 181 24.31 3.31 -6.59
N HIS A 182 24.32 4.64 -6.67
CA HIS A 182 24.77 5.54 -5.59
C HIS A 182 23.94 5.40 -4.30
N SER A 183 22.62 5.20 -4.43
CA SER A 183 21.74 4.97 -3.29
C SER A 183 21.85 3.56 -2.70
N GLY A 184 22.52 2.62 -3.38
CA GLY A 184 22.60 1.21 -2.99
C GLY A 184 21.34 0.38 -3.29
N LEU A 185 20.27 0.97 -3.84
CA LEU A 185 19.06 0.22 -4.22
C LEU A 185 19.33 -0.83 -5.31
N PHE A 186 20.28 -0.58 -6.21
CA PHE A 186 20.70 -1.56 -7.20
C PHE A 186 21.23 -2.84 -6.52
N SER A 187 22.07 -2.69 -5.48
CA SER A 187 22.56 -3.82 -4.69
C SER A 187 21.42 -4.58 -4.00
N VAL A 188 20.40 -3.89 -3.50
CA VAL A 188 19.20 -4.53 -2.93
C VAL A 188 18.46 -5.35 -4.00
N ALA A 189 18.30 -4.79 -5.20
CA ALA A 189 17.68 -5.50 -6.31
C ALA A 189 18.47 -6.75 -6.73
N MET A 190 19.80 -6.67 -6.78
CA MET A 190 20.66 -7.83 -7.05
C MET A 190 20.58 -8.88 -5.96
N LEU A 191 20.45 -8.48 -4.68
CA LEU A 191 20.28 -9.40 -3.56
C LEU A 191 18.94 -10.14 -3.66
N ILE A 192 17.88 -9.43 -4.04
CA ILE A 192 16.56 -10.01 -4.33
C ILE A 192 16.66 -11.04 -5.47
N GLN A 193 17.34 -10.71 -6.57
CA GLN A 193 17.52 -11.64 -7.68
C GLN A 193 18.35 -12.87 -7.27
N MET A 194 19.43 -12.68 -6.49
CA MET A 194 20.27 -13.77 -6.00
C MET A 194 19.48 -14.76 -5.15
N VAL A 195 18.81 -14.26 -4.10
CA VAL A 195 18.07 -15.09 -3.15
C VAL A 195 16.80 -15.66 -3.80
N GLY A 196 16.05 -14.84 -4.53
CA GLY A 196 14.86 -15.26 -5.25
C GLY A 196 15.16 -16.32 -6.31
N GLY A 197 16.23 -16.12 -7.08
CA GLY A 197 16.72 -17.08 -8.07
C GLY A 197 17.09 -18.42 -7.46
N ALA A 198 17.83 -18.41 -6.35
CA ALA A 198 18.17 -19.62 -5.60
C ALA A 198 16.91 -20.38 -5.12
N LEU A 199 15.95 -19.67 -4.54
CA LEU A 199 14.69 -20.26 -4.07
C LEU A 199 13.86 -20.86 -5.21
N ILE A 200 13.75 -20.17 -6.35
CA ILE A 200 13.04 -20.65 -7.55
C ILE A 200 13.70 -21.91 -8.10
N LEU A 201 15.04 -21.93 -8.15
CA LEU A 201 15.84 -23.03 -8.67
C LEU A 201 15.72 -24.29 -7.78
N VAL A 202 15.89 -24.14 -6.47
CA VAL A 202 15.75 -25.25 -5.50
C VAL A 202 14.29 -25.70 -5.38
N GLY A 203 13.34 -24.81 -5.63
CA GLY A 203 11.91 -25.09 -5.58
C GLY A 203 11.25 -24.92 -4.22
N VAL A 204 11.86 -24.09 -3.39
CA VAL A 204 11.38 -23.73 -2.06
C VAL A 204 10.75 -22.35 -2.13
N PHE A 205 9.50 -22.22 -1.66
CA PHE A 205 8.77 -20.94 -1.62
C PHE A 205 8.67 -20.23 -2.99
N VAL A 206 8.62 -20.98 -4.09
CA VAL A 206 8.62 -20.44 -5.46
C VAL A 206 7.58 -19.34 -5.66
N PRO A 207 6.30 -19.47 -5.22
CA PRO A 207 5.32 -18.40 -5.45
C PRO A 207 5.68 -17.12 -4.69
N ALA A 208 6.24 -17.22 -3.49
CA ALA A 208 6.73 -16.07 -2.74
C ALA A 208 7.96 -15.46 -3.42
N ALA A 209 8.92 -16.27 -3.85
CA ALA A 209 10.13 -15.81 -4.54
C ALA A 209 9.81 -15.07 -5.86
N LEU A 210 8.91 -15.63 -6.69
CA LEU A 210 8.43 -14.96 -7.90
C LEU A 210 7.77 -13.60 -7.59
N CYS A 211 6.95 -13.55 -6.53
CA CYS A 211 6.31 -12.32 -6.08
C CYS A 211 7.32 -11.25 -5.63
N VAL A 212 8.40 -11.66 -4.95
CA VAL A 212 9.46 -10.74 -4.48
C VAL A 212 10.37 -10.29 -5.63
N VAL A 213 10.61 -11.14 -6.64
CA VAL A 213 11.40 -10.78 -7.84
C VAL A 213 10.61 -9.90 -8.81
N MET A 214 9.27 -9.97 -8.79
CA MET A 214 8.40 -9.23 -9.72
C MET A 214 8.70 -7.73 -9.82
N PRO A 215 8.82 -6.95 -8.72
CA PRO A 215 9.13 -5.53 -8.78
C PRO A 215 10.48 -5.26 -9.45
N VAL A 216 11.48 -6.10 -9.21
CA VAL A 216 12.80 -5.97 -9.84
C VAL A 216 12.73 -6.22 -11.34
N SER A 217 12.01 -7.27 -11.77
CA SER A 217 11.80 -7.52 -13.21
C SER A 217 10.98 -6.43 -13.88
N THR A 218 10.02 -5.81 -13.18
CA THR A 218 9.27 -4.65 -13.69
C THR A 218 10.17 -3.43 -13.87
N CYS A 219 11.04 -3.13 -12.90
CA CYS A 219 12.00 -2.03 -13.03
C CYS A 219 12.98 -2.27 -14.18
N ALA A 220 13.49 -3.50 -14.35
CA ALA A 220 14.37 -3.85 -15.46
C ALA A 220 13.68 -3.72 -16.82
N LEU A 221 12.41 -4.15 -16.91
CA LEU A 221 11.58 -3.96 -18.10
C LEU A 221 11.40 -2.47 -18.42
N TYR A 222 11.00 -1.68 -17.43
CA TYR A 222 10.79 -0.25 -17.60
C TYR A 222 12.08 0.44 -18.08
N TRP A 223 13.18 0.20 -17.38
CA TRP A 223 14.47 0.79 -17.70
C TRP A 223 14.93 0.43 -19.12
N SER A 224 14.88 -0.86 -19.48
CA SER A 224 15.41 -1.31 -20.78
C SER A 224 14.53 -0.89 -21.96
N VAL A 225 13.20 -0.99 -21.81
CA VAL A 225 12.25 -0.74 -22.92
C VAL A 225 11.89 0.73 -23.05
N VAL A 226 11.64 1.41 -21.92
CA VAL A 226 11.10 2.78 -21.91
C VAL A 226 12.20 3.83 -21.87
N LEU A 227 13.33 3.58 -21.21
CA LEU A 227 14.38 4.58 -21.04
C LEU A 227 15.60 4.34 -21.94
N ASP A 228 16.11 3.11 -21.99
CA ASP A 228 17.38 2.81 -22.65
C ASP A 228 17.23 2.57 -24.15
N HIS A 229 16.15 1.87 -24.55
CA HIS A 229 15.85 1.50 -25.93
C HIS A 229 16.92 0.62 -26.62
N ASP A 230 17.87 0.04 -25.88
CA ASP A 230 18.76 -0.97 -26.43
C ASP A 230 17.96 -2.23 -26.80
N PRO A 231 17.99 -2.70 -28.06
CA PRO A 231 17.13 -3.78 -28.51
C PRO A 231 17.44 -5.11 -27.84
N GLN A 232 18.71 -5.38 -27.51
CA GLN A 232 19.11 -6.65 -26.90
C GLN A 232 18.64 -6.70 -25.44
N LEU A 233 18.94 -5.66 -24.67
CA LEU A 233 18.50 -5.53 -23.27
C LEU A 233 16.97 -5.45 -23.16
N ALA A 234 16.30 -4.75 -24.07
CA ALA A 234 14.84 -4.71 -24.12
C ALA A 234 14.23 -6.10 -24.32
N VAL A 235 14.75 -6.90 -25.27
CA VAL A 235 14.29 -8.29 -25.48
C VAL A 235 14.52 -9.14 -24.24
N LEU A 236 15.71 -9.06 -23.65
CA LEU A 236 16.04 -9.81 -22.44
C LEU A 236 15.12 -9.43 -21.26
N ALA A 237 14.85 -8.15 -21.06
CA ALA A 237 13.98 -7.66 -20.00
C ALA A 237 12.51 -8.08 -20.20
N VAL A 238 12.01 -8.05 -21.45
CA VAL A 238 10.69 -8.58 -21.81
C VAL A 238 10.60 -10.07 -21.52
N VAL A 239 11.61 -10.85 -21.92
CA VAL A 239 11.64 -12.30 -21.65
C VAL A 239 11.67 -12.58 -20.14
N ALA A 240 12.50 -11.87 -19.38
CA ALA A 240 12.58 -12.03 -17.92
C ALA A 240 11.24 -11.71 -17.24
N PHE A 241 10.63 -10.57 -17.57
CA PHE A 241 9.32 -10.17 -17.04
C PHE A 241 8.21 -11.15 -17.43
N ALA A 242 8.15 -11.54 -18.70
CA ALA A 242 7.16 -12.48 -19.21
C ALA A 242 7.30 -13.86 -18.55
N LEU A 243 8.54 -14.36 -18.40
CA LEU A 243 8.80 -15.63 -17.75
C LEU A 243 8.40 -15.60 -16.27
N ASN A 244 8.72 -14.52 -15.55
CA ASN A 244 8.25 -14.33 -14.18
C ASN A 244 6.72 -14.37 -14.10
N GLY A 245 6.03 -13.57 -14.92
CA GLY A 245 4.57 -13.52 -14.96
C GLY A 245 3.91 -14.86 -15.33
N LEU A 246 4.43 -15.56 -16.34
CA LEU A 246 3.95 -16.89 -16.73
C LEU A 246 4.15 -17.92 -15.62
N LEU A 247 5.28 -17.87 -14.91
CA LEU A 247 5.52 -18.72 -13.75
C LEU A 247 4.58 -18.39 -12.60
N MET A 248 4.30 -17.11 -12.34
CA MET A 248 3.29 -16.72 -11.34
C MET A 248 1.90 -17.23 -11.73
N LEU A 249 1.50 -17.11 -13.00
CA LEU A 249 0.23 -17.66 -13.49
C LEU A 249 0.16 -19.19 -13.37
N ALA A 250 1.27 -19.89 -13.63
CA ALA A 250 1.35 -21.33 -13.40
C ALA A 250 1.18 -21.72 -11.92
N HIS A 251 1.46 -20.80 -10.99
CA HIS A 251 1.27 -20.96 -9.55
C HIS A 251 0.03 -20.23 -9.03
N LEU A 252 -0.92 -19.83 -9.89
CA LEU A 252 -2.14 -19.10 -9.49
C LEU A 252 -2.89 -19.72 -8.30
N PRO A 253 -3.03 -21.06 -8.17
CA PRO A 253 -3.68 -21.66 -7.00
C PRO A 253 -3.02 -21.28 -5.66
N PHE A 254 -1.70 -21.05 -5.65
CA PHE A 254 -0.96 -20.65 -4.45
C PHE A 254 -1.18 -19.19 -4.06
N TYR A 255 -1.70 -18.35 -4.96
CA TYR A 255 -2.06 -16.95 -4.69
C TYR A 255 -3.54 -16.77 -4.32
N ARG A 256 -4.35 -17.84 -4.30
CA ARG A 256 -5.81 -17.75 -4.05
C ARG A 256 -6.15 -16.98 -2.77
N GLY A 257 -5.41 -17.19 -1.69
CA GLY A 257 -5.62 -16.46 -0.44
C GLY A 257 -5.25 -14.98 -0.56
N ALA A 258 -4.17 -14.65 -1.27
CA ALA A 258 -3.80 -13.25 -1.51
C ALA A 258 -4.84 -12.51 -2.37
N LEU A 259 -5.50 -13.23 -3.29
CA LEU A 259 -6.55 -12.74 -4.18
C LEU A 259 -7.96 -12.77 -3.55
N GLU A 260 -8.10 -13.25 -2.32
CA GLU A 260 -9.41 -13.38 -1.66
C GLU A 260 -10.02 -12.01 -1.37
N LYS A 261 -11.28 -11.83 -1.82
CA LYS A 261 -12.05 -10.64 -1.46
C LYS A 261 -12.49 -10.68 -0.02
N HIS A 262 -12.38 -9.55 0.67
CA HIS A 262 -12.75 -9.45 2.09
C HIS A 262 -12.07 -10.50 2.98
N ALA A 263 -10.79 -10.82 2.67
CA ALA A 263 -9.98 -11.70 3.48
C ALA A 263 -10.04 -11.31 4.97
N LEU A 264 -10.02 -12.32 5.84
CA LEU A 264 -10.08 -12.12 7.28
C LEU A 264 -8.66 -11.95 7.84
N SER A 265 -8.46 -10.87 8.59
CA SER A 265 -7.24 -10.64 9.35
C SER A 265 -7.26 -11.39 10.69
N LEU A 266 -6.11 -11.41 11.37
CA LEU A 266 -5.97 -12.00 12.70
C LEU A 266 -6.96 -11.39 13.71
N GLY A 267 -7.77 -12.26 14.32
CA GLY A 267 -8.79 -11.88 15.30
C GLY A 267 -10.18 -11.61 14.71
N GLU A 268 -10.33 -11.65 13.39
CA GLU A 268 -11.63 -11.65 12.72
C GLU A 268 -12.16 -13.08 12.50
N SER A 269 -13.48 -13.20 12.44
CA SER A 269 -14.18 -14.43 12.09
C SER A 269 -15.49 -14.09 11.39
N ARG A 270 -16.11 -15.05 10.69
CA ARG A 270 -17.39 -14.84 9.99
C ARG A 270 -18.56 -14.54 10.94
N GLU A 271 -18.46 -14.98 12.18
CA GLU A 271 -19.49 -14.79 13.22
C GLU A 271 -19.35 -13.45 13.95
N ARG A 272 -18.24 -12.74 13.76
CA ARG A 272 -17.93 -11.49 14.47
C ARG A 272 -17.85 -10.33 13.47
N PRO A 273 -18.03 -9.09 13.94
CA PRO A 273 -17.81 -7.92 13.10
C PRO A 273 -16.40 -7.93 12.52
N THR A 274 -16.32 -7.83 11.20
CA THR A 274 -15.10 -7.68 10.39
C THR A 274 -14.91 -6.22 10.01
N PHE A 275 -13.69 -5.83 9.63
CA PHE A 275 -13.39 -4.50 9.13
C PHE A 275 -14.32 -4.14 7.95
N ALA A 276 -14.52 -5.08 7.03
CA ALA A 276 -15.40 -4.88 5.87
C ALA A 276 -16.82 -4.51 6.31
N SER A 277 -17.40 -5.28 7.24
CA SER A 277 -18.76 -5.03 7.74
C SER A 277 -18.92 -3.72 8.53
N VAL A 278 -17.82 -3.15 9.03
CA VAL A 278 -17.86 -1.99 9.93
C VAL A 278 -17.46 -0.69 9.21
N TYR A 279 -16.48 -0.75 8.31
CA TYR A 279 -15.85 0.43 7.70
C TYR A 279 -15.90 0.48 6.18
N ALA A 280 -16.26 -0.59 5.48
CA ALA A 280 -16.23 -0.62 4.01
C ALA A 280 -17.60 -0.85 3.36
N LEU A 281 -18.43 -1.71 3.94
CA LEU A 281 -19.75 -2.06 3.39
C LEU A 281 -20.80 -1.04 3.85
N VAL A 282 -21.16 -0.10 2.97
CA VAL A 282 -22.23 0.88 3.17
C VAL A 282 -23.58 0.21 3.52
N GLY A 283 -23.76 -1.04 3.11
CA GLY A 283 -24.97 -1.82 3.36
C GLY A 283 -25.14 -2.32 4.80
N ALA A 284 -24.04 -2.47 5.54
CA ALA A 284 -24.00 -3.27 6.76
C ALA A 284 -24.70 -2.60 7.96
N ARG A 285 -25.10 -3.41 8.94
CA ARG A 285 -25.58 -2.95 10.25
C ARG A 285 -24.50 -3.17 11.29
N THR A 286 -24.33 -2.20 12.20
CA THR A 286 -23.31 -2.26 13.24
C THR A 286 -23.95 -2.22 14.62
N ALA A 287 -23.96 -3.37 15.29
CA ALA A 287 -24.44 -3.50 16.66
C ALA A 287 -23.69 -2.55 17.61
N ARG A 288 -24.36 -2.05 18.65
CA ARG A 288 -23.84 -1.00 19.56
C ARG A 288 -22.44 -1.29 20.10
N GLY A 289 -22.20 -2.50 20.61
CA GLY A 289 -20.89 -2.86 21.18
C GLY A 289 -19.77 -2.86 20.14
N ALA A 290 -20.05 -3.33 18.92
CA ALA A 290 -19.10 -3.28 17.81
C ALA A 290 -18.85 -1.85 17.34
N TYR A 291 -19.91 -1.02 17.32
CA TYR A 291 -19.83 0.39 16.95
C TYR A 291 -18.94 1.17 17.92
N VAL A 292 -19.12 1.04 19.24
CA VAL A 292 -18.33 1.78 20.22
C VAL A 292 -16.84 1.45 20.08
N ALA A 293 -16.49 0.16 20.00
CA ALA A 293 -15.09 -0.25 19.85
C ALA A 293 -14.48 0.22 18.51
N ALA A 294 -15.24 0.18 17.42
CA ALA A 294 -14.84 0.72 16.14
C ALA A 294 -14.70 2.26 16.15
N LEU A 295 -15.62 2.96 16.81
CA LEU A 295 -15.54 4.42 16.93
C LEU A 295 -14.27 4.81 17.68
N ILE A 296 -13.96 4.16 18.81
CA ILE A 296 -12.71 4.39 19.54
C ILE A 296 -11.49 4.16 18.62
N THR A 297 -11.49 3.05 17.88
CA THR A 297 -10.41 2.73 16.94
C THR A 297 -10.22 3.83 15.89
N LEU A 298 -11.31 4.35 15.31
CA LEU A 298 -11.28 5.43 14.34
C LEU A 298 -10.82 6.75 14.97
N LEU A 299 -11.30 7.09 16.17
CA LEU A 299 -10.90 8.30 16.89
C LEU A 299 -9.41 8.28 17.24
N VAL A 300 -8.83 7.13 17.57
CA VAL A 300 -7.38 6.99 17.77
C VAL A 300 -6.62 7.24 16.47
N ALA A 301 -7.12 6.78 15.31
CA ALA A 301 -6.51 7.09 14.01
C ALA A 301 -6.60 8.59 13.67
N VAL A 302 -7.74 9.23 13.95
CA VAL A 302 -7.91 10.68 13.78
C VAL A 302 -6.95 11.44 14.71
N TRP A 303 -6.86 11.04 15.98
CA TRP A 303 -5.96 11.64 16.96
C TRP A 303 -4.49 11.52 16.51
N PHE A 304 -4.09 10.36 16.00
CA PHE A 304 -2.76 10.12 15.44
C PHE A 304 -2.43 11.15 14.36
N TYR A 305 -3.30 11.35 13.37
CA TYR A 305 -3.05 12.33 12.32
C TYR A 305 -3.13 13.78 12.81
N ALA A 306 -4.04 14.09 13.74
CA ALA A 306 -4.17 15.44 14.25
C ALA A 306 -2.96 15.92 15.08
N HIS A 307 -2.23 14.99 15.71
CA HIS A 307 -1.17 15.36 16.68
C HIS A 307 0.23 14.87 16.29
N LEU A 308 0.36 13.75 15.58
CA LEU A 308 1.66 13.14 15.26
C LEU A 308 2.10 13.39 13.82
N VAL A 309 1.15 13.69 12.92
CA VAL A 309 1.45 14.08 11.54
C VAL A 309 1.20 15.57 11.39
N THR A 310 2.12 16.29 10.74
CA THR A 310 2.05 17.75 10.63
C THR A 310 1.68 18.20 9.22
N GLY A 311 1.14 19.42 9.11
CA GLY A 311 0.92 20.09 7.83
C GLY A 311 -0.30 19.56 7.07
N ARG A 312 -0.36 19.88 5.77
CA ARG A 312 -1.51 19.55 4.91
C ARG A 312 -1.70 18.04 4.73
N THR A 313 -0.63 17.25 4.76
CA THR A 313 -0.70 15.79 4.65
C THR A 313 -1.61 15.18 5.71
N ALA A 314 -1.51 15.65 6.98
CA ALA A 314 -2.39 15.21 8.06
C ALA A 314 -3.87 15.48 7.77
N LEU A 315 -4.19 16.67 7.25
CA LEU A 315 -5.56 17.04 6.90
C LEU A 315 -6.13 16.14 5.80
N TYR A 316 -5.36 15.84 4.75
CA TYR A 316 -5.80 14.91 3.72
C TYR A 316 -5.96 13.46 4.23
N CYS A 317 -5.09 13.01 5.13
CA CYS A 317 -5.24 11.70 5.77
C CYS A 317 -6.55 11.64 6.59
N MET A 318 -6.85 12.68 7.36
CA MET A 318 -8.11 12.76 8.12
C MET A 318 -9.34 12.88 7.20
N LEU A 319 -9.22 13.56 6.05
CA LEU A 319 -10.27 13.60 5.03
C LEU A 319 -10.58 12.19 4.49
N VAL A 320 -9.57 11.36 4.26
CA VAL A 320 -9.75 9.95 3.89
C VAL A 320 -10.47 9.17 5.00
N LEU A 321 -10.15 9.43 6.27
CA LEU A 321 -10.83 8.82 7.43
C LEU A 321 -12.31 9.20 7.57
N LEU A 322 -12.80 10.24 6.89
CA LEU A 322 -14.24 10.53 6.84
C LEU A 322 -15.03 9.39 6.20
N ILE A 323 -14.46 8.71 5.20
CA ILE A 323 -15.13 7.59 4.50
C ILE A 323 -15.52 6.47 5.48
N PRO A 324 -14.56 5.84 6.21
CA PRO A 324 -14.91 4.81 7.18
C PRO A 324 -15.75 5.36 8.35
N GLY A 325 -15.61 6.64 8.72
CA GLY A 325 -16.46 7.28 9.73
C GLY A 325 -17.93 7.37 9.33
N ILE A 326 -18.21 7.83 8.10
CA ILE A 326 -19.58 7.90 7.56
C ILE A 326 -20.16 6.49 7.42
N ILE A 327 -19.38 5.51 6.95
CA ILE A 327 -19.83 4.12 6.81
C ILE A 327 -20.19 3.52 8.17
N LEU A 328 -19.33 3.73 9.18
CA LEU A 328 -19.55 3.27 10.56
C LEU A 328 -20.84 3.86 11.16
N LEU A 329 -21.03 5.18 11.03
CA LEU A 329 -22.22 5.87 11.51
C LEU A 329 -23.49 5.41 10.79
N ASN A 330 -23.43 5.23 9.47
CA ASN A 330 -24.55 4.72 8.69
C ASN A 330 -24.93 3.30 9.15
N GLY A 331 -23.96 2.43 9.35
CA GLY A 331 -24.21 1.08 9.85
C GLY A 331 -24.84 1.08 11.25
N ARG A 332 -24.44 2.03 12.12
CA ARG A 332 -25.08 2.23 13.42
C ARG A 332 -26.51 2.75 13.31
N LEU A 333 -26.75 3.76 12.48
CA LEU A 333 -28.08 4.33 12.25
C LEU A 333 -29.05 3.27 11.72
N ARG A 334 -28.61 2.43 10.79
CA ARG A 334 -29.43 1.31 10.28
C ARG A 334 -29.80 0.31 11.38
N ASP A 335 -28.89 0.00 12.30
CA ASP A 335 -29.17 -0.85 13.46
C ASP A 335 -30.18 -0.21 14.45
N MET A 336 -30.22 1.12 14.49
CA MET A 336 -31.22 1.91 15.22
C MET A 336 -32.55 2.07 14.47
N GLY A 337 -32.67 1.55 13.25
CA GLY A 337 -33.84 1.72 12.38
C GLY A 337 -33.98 3.14 11.81
N GLN A 338 -32.88 3.87 11.70
CA GLN A 338 -32.81 5.22 11.14
C GLN A 338 -32.29 5.20 9.69
N GLY A 339 -32.68 6.21 8.91
CA GLY A 339 -32.23 6.38 7.53
C GLY A 339 -30.84 7.01 7.42
N ALA A 340 -30.12 6.72 6.32
CA ALA A 340 -28.82 7.30 6.02
C ALA A 340 -28.86 8.82 5.74
N SER A 341 -30.04 9.36 5.43
CA SER A 341 -30.24 10.79 5.16
C SER A 341 -29.83 11.70 6.33
N LEU A 342 -29.86 11.20 7.57
CA LEU A 342 -29.36 11.92 8.75
C LEU A 342 -27.87 12.25 8.68
N LEU A 343 -27.10 11.59 7.80
CA LEU A 343 -25.67 11.85 7.62
C LEU A 343 -25.37 12.89 6.55
N ILE A 344 -26.35 13.34 5.76
CA ILE A 344 -26.12 14.33 4.69
C ILE A 344 -25.59 15.63 5.29
N LEU A 345 -26.26 16.15 6.33
CA LEU A 345 -25.86 17.38 6.99
C LEU A 345 -24.46 17.30 7.64
N PRO A 346 -24.15 16.36 8.54
CA PRO A 346 -22.82 16.27 9.15
C PRO A 346 -21.71 16.02 8.13
N ALA A 347 -21.95 15.18 7.10
CA ALA A 347 -20.95 14.93 6.07
C ALA A 347 -20.67 16.20 5.26
N SER A 348 -21.71 16.96 4.88
CA SER A 348 -21.55 18.21 4.14
C SER A 348 -20.80 19.27 4.96
N LEU A 349 -21.13 19.39 6.26
CA LEU A 349 -20.43 20.28 7.17
C LEU A 349 -18.95 19.91 7.33
N LEU A 350 -18.64 18.61 7.49
CA LEU A 350 -17.26 18.14 7.60
C LEU A 350 -16.48 18.37 6.30
N LEU A 351 -17.06 18.07 5.13
CA LEU A 351 -16.41 18.35 3.84
C LEU A 351 -16.13 19.85 3.66
N THR A 352 -17.07 20.71 4.05
CA THR A 352 -16.88 22.17 4.03
C THR A 352 -15.78 22.59 5.00
N ALA A 353 -15.75 22.02 6.22
CA ALA A 353 -14.71 22.28 7.21
C ALA A 353 -13.31 21.90 6.70
N PHE A 354 -13.17 20.74 6.07
CA PHE A 354 -11.92 20.34 5.42
C PHE A 354 -11.56 21.26 4.25
N GLY A 355 -12.55 21.71 3.45
CA GLY A 355 -12.34 22.71 2.40
C GLY A 355 -11.75 24.01 2.96
N ILE A 356 -12.24 24.50 4.10
CA ILE A 356 -11.71 25.68 4.79
C ILE A 356 -10.31 25.41 5.35
N TRP A 357 -10.10 24.30 6.06
CA TRP A 357 -8.79 23.95 6.65
C TRP A 357 -7.69 23.75 5.61
N LEU A 358 -8.04 23.16 4.47
CA LEU A 358 -7.14 22.93 3.33
C LEU A 358 -6.95 24.18 2.46
N LYS A 359 -7.67 25.28 2.75
CA LYS A 359 -7.67 26.52 1.93
C LYS A 359 -8.17 26.29 0.50
N LEU A 360 -9.09 25.35 0.32
CA LEU A 360 -9.81 25.11 -0.93
C LEU A 360 -11.10 25.94 -1.03
N VAL A 361 -11.59 26.43 0.11
CA VAL A 361 -12.78 27.28 0.23
C VAL A 361 -12.39 28.52 1.05
N GLU A 362 -12.58 29.71 0.49
CA GLU A 362 -12.41 30.96 1.21
C GLU A 362 -13.62 31.23 2.10
N PRO A 363 -13.45 31.31 3.43
CA PRO A 363 -14.57 31.59 4.31
C PRO A 363 -14.96 33.07 4.26
N VAL A 364 -16.27 33.35 4.28
CA VAL A 364 -16.79 34.72 4.41
C VAL A 364 -16.84 35.10 5.89
N GLY A 365 -15.94 36.00 6.32
CA GLY A 365 -15.93 36.56 7.66
C GLY A 365 -15.79 35.53 8.79
N TRP A 366 -16.71 35.57 9.76
CA TRP A 366 -16.69 34.70 10.95
C TRP A 366 -16.97 33.21 10.65
N LEU A 367 -17.48 32.88 9.46
CA LEU A 367 -17.79 31.51 9.06
C LEU A 367 -16.56 30.59 9.02
N GLY A 368 -15.35 31.15 8.86
CA GLY A 368 -14.12 30.37 8.82
C GLY A 368 -13.83 29.58 10.08
N ASN A 369 -14.26 30.08 11.24
CA ASN A 369 -14.11 29.39 12.52
C ASN A 369 -15.40 28.67 12.93
N ALA A 370 -16.56 29.27 12.65
CA ALA A 370 -17.83 28.69 13.08
C ALA A 370 -18.21 27.42 12.33
N VAL A 371 -17.96 27.32 11.02
CA VAL A 371 -18.32 26.13 10.24
C VAL A 371 -17.53 24.91 10.71
N PRO A 372 -16.19 24.94 10.83
CA PRO A 372 -15.45 23.80 11.35
C PRO A 372 -15.82 23.41 12.79
N GLY A 373 -16.01 24.39 13.68
CA GLY A 373 -16.46 24.13 15.05
C GLY A 373 -17.83 23.44 15.08
N THR A 374 -18.78 23.94 14.30
CA THR A 374 -20.13 23.36 14.18
C THR A 374 -20.08 21.95 13.60
N ALA A 375 -19.27 21.73 12.55
CA ALA A 375 -19.10 20.42 11.94
C ALA A 375 -18.62 19.36 12.95
N LEU A 376 -17.62 19.71 13.77
CA LEU A 376 -17.10 18.83 14.81
C LEU A 376 -18.13 18.55 15.91
N VAL A 377 -18.87 19.58 16.37
CA VAL A 377 -19.93 19.41 17.38
C VAL A 377 -21.02 18.48 16.86
N VAL A 378 -21.56 18.74 15.67
CA VAL A 378 -22.62 17.92 15.07
C VAL A 378 -22.16 16.47 14.87
N ALA A 379 -20.95 16.26 14.35
CA ALA A 379 -20.39 14.92 14.17
C ALA A 379 -20.22 14.19 15.51
N ALA A 380 -19.70 14.88 16.53
CA ALA A 380 -19.54 14.32 17.88
C ALA A 380 -20.89 13.98 18.52
N THR A 381 -21.91 14.83 18.38
CA THR A 381 -23.26 14.58 18.90
C THR A 381 -23.88 13.34 18.26
N ILE A 382 -23.81 13.20 16.93
CA ILE A 382 -24.34 12.03 16.22
C ILE A 382 -23.57 10.77 16.63
N ALA A 383 -22.23 10.87 16.74
CA ALA A 383 -21.41 9.75 17.15
C ALA A 383 -21.74 9.29 18.58
N ALA A 384 -21.91 10.23 19.52
CA ALA A 384 -22.30 9.97 20.89
C ALA A 384 -23.72 9.41 20.99
N TRP A 385 -24.67 9.91 20.19
CA TRP A 385 -26.01 9.36 20.09
C TRP A 385 -25.99 7.88 19.67
N GLY A 386 -25.15 7.53 18.69
CA GLY A 386 -24.91 6.16 18.28
C GLY A 386 -24.41 5.24 19.41
N CYS A 387 -23.65 5.78 20.37
CA CYS A 387 -23.15 5.03 21.53
C CYS A 387 -24.24 4.71 22.55
N ILE A 388 -25.22 5.59 22.74
CA ILE A 388 -26.24 5.48 23.80
C ILE A 388 -27.55 4.86 23.31
N ALA A 389 -27.94 5.14 22.07
CA ALA A 389 -29.25 4.74 21.56
C ALA A 389 -29.41 3.22 21.47
N PRO A 390 -30.57 2.66 21.85
CA PRO A 390 -30.83 1.23 21.77
C PRO A 390 -30.98 0.77 20.31
N SER A 391 -30.59 -0.49 20.06
CA SER A 391 -30.83 -1.17 18.79
C SER A 391 -32.32 -1.49 18.63
N ARG A 392 -32.88 -1.30 17.42
CA ARG A 392 -34.29 -1.63 17.11
C ARG A 392 -34.45 -2.95 16.34
N ALA A 393 -33.36 -3.61 15.99
CA ALA A 393 -33.31 -4.76 15.08
C ALA A 393 -33.91 -6.09 15.62
N ALA A 394 -34.64 -6.09 16.73
CA ALA A 394 -35.24 -7.30 17.31
C ALA A 394 -36.77 -7.43 17.10
N ARG A 395 -37.38 -6.61 16.22
CA ARG A 395 -38.85 -6.59 16.05
C ARG A 395 -39.36 -6.88 14.63
N TYR A 396 -38.50 -7.29 13.72
CA TYR A 396 -38.83 -7.79 12.38
C TYR A 396 -37.92 -8.97 12.08
#